data_AF-A0A8S8XQ78-F1
#
_entry.id   AF-A0A8S8XQ78-F1
#
_cell.length_a   1.000
_cell.length_b   1.000
_cell.length_c   1.000
_cell.angle_alpha   90.00
_cell.angle_beta   90.00
_cell.angle_gamma   90.00
#
_symmetry.space_group_name_H-M   'P 1'
#
loop_
_entity.id
_entity.type
_entity.pdbx_description
1 polymer ?
#
loop_
_entity_poly.entity_id
_entity_poly.type
_entity_poly.pdbx_seq_one_letter_code
_entity_poly.pdbx_strand_id
1 'polypeptide(L)' 'MTTEGEQMLKLADEIQSEKSAQHWQDSESKDQDITEAGVKNLGELVKSGWFEKNRQEGAVKQLYENNEGNQI' A
#
# COMPACT_ATOMS: atom_id res chain seq x y z
N MET A 1 24.63 27.62 -5.05
CA MET A 1 24.74 27.18 -3.65
C MET A 1 23.34 26.86 -3.17
N THR A 2 23.08 25.63 -2.73
CA THR A 2 21.88 25.34 -1.94
C THR A 2 22.07 25.92 -0.54
N THR A 3 21.03 26.55 -0.01
CA THR A 3 21.00 27.09 1.34
C THR A 3 20.98 25.95 2.37
N GLU A 4 21.38 26.23 3.60
CA GLU A 4 21.33 25.24 4.69
C GLU A 4 19.90 24.68 4.89
N GLY A 5 18.86 25.51 4.72
CA GLY A 5 17.47 25.08 4.79
C GLY A 5 17.07 24.10 3.69
N GLU A 6 17.51 24.33 2.45
CA GLU A 6 17.26 23.40 1.33
C GLU A 6 17.97 22.05 1.54
N GLN A 7 19.15 22.05 2.17
CA GLN A 7 19.87 20.82 2.51
C GLN A 7 19.14 20.03 3.60
N MET A 8 18.62 20.70 4.63
CA MET A 8 17.81 20.06 5.67
C MET A 8 16.51 19.47 5.12
N LEU A 9 15.83 20.20 4.24
CA LEU A 9 14.60 19.71 3.59
C LEU A 9 14.88 18.47 2.75
N LYS A 10 15.93 18.48 1.94
CA LYS A 10 16.33 17.33 1.12
C LYS A 10 16.61 16.09 1.97
N LEU A 11 17.30 16.26 3.10
CA LEU A 11 17.56 15.16 4.03
C LEU A 11 16.27 14.63 4.67
N ALA A 12 15.34 15.51 5.05
CA ALA A 12 14.06 15.10 5.60
C ALA A 12 13.22 14.31 4.57
N ASP A 13 13.23 14.76 3.31
CA ASP A 13 12.55 14.07 2.21
C ASP A 13 13.14 12.68 1.96
N GLU A 14 14.47 12.55 1.97
CA GLU A 14 15.17 11.26 1.84
C GLU A 14 14.77 10.29 2.97
N ILE A 15 14.82 10.75 4.23
CA ILE A 15 14.42 9.95 5.39
C ILE A 15 12.95 9.54 5.30
N GLN A 16 12.06 10.45 4.90
CA GLN A 16 10.64 10.14 4.78
C GLN A 16 10.38 9.14 3.64
N SER A 17 11.09 9.27 2.52
CA SER A 17 11.01 8.34 1.41
C SER A 17 11.41 6.92 1.82
N GLU A 18 12.52 6.78 2.54
CA GLU A 18 12.99 5.48 3.05
C GLU A 18 11.98 4.84 4.01
N LYS A 19 11.45 5.62 4.97
CA LYS A 19 10.43 5.14 5.91
C LYS A 19 9.15 4.73 5.20
N SER A 20 8.71 5.52 4.23
CA SER A 20 7.50 5.22 3.45
C SER A 20 7.67 3.93 2.64
N ALA A 21 8.85 3.71 2.05
CA ALA A 21 9.17 2.48 1.35
C ALA A 21 9.16 1.26 2.28
N GLN A 22 9.72 1.39 3.50
CA GLN A 22 9.68 0.30 4.49
C GLN A 22 8.25 -0.01 4.93
N HIS A 23 7.45 1.02 5.25
CA HIS A 23 6.04 0.82 5.62
C HIS A 23 5.23 0.17 4.51
N TRP A 24 5.50 0.54 3.25
CA TRP A 24 4.87 -0.10 2.09
C TRP A 24 5.21 -1.59 2.03
N GLN A 25 6.49 -1.95 2.13
CA GLN A 25 6.92 -3.36 2.11
C GLN A 25 6.34 -4.15 3.29
N ASP A 26 6.33 -3.57 4.49
CA ASP A 26 5.77 -4.20 5.67
C ASP A 26 4.25 -4.43 5.51
N SER A 27 3.54 -3.47 4.92
CA SER A 27 2.11 -3.60 4.62
C SER A 27 1.85 -4.70 3.60
N GLU A 28 2.59 -4.73 2.48
CA GLU A 28 2.46 -5.78 1.48
C GLU A 28 2.76 -7.17 2.05
N SER A 29 3.80 -7.31 2.87
CA SER A 29 4.18 -8.60 3.45
C SER A 29 3.12 -9.19 4.40
N LYS A 30 2.23 -8.34 4.93
CA LYS A 30 1.14 -8.71 5.83
C LYS A 30 -0.21 -8.83 5.12
N ASP A 31 -0.24 -8.53 3.82
CA ASP A 31 -1.46 -8.62 3.03
C ASP A 31 -1.81 -10.10 2.80
N GLN A 32 -3.01 -10.46 3.22
CA GLN A 32 -3.52 -11.83 3.10
C GLN A 32 -3.73 -12.21 1.63
N ASP A 33 -4.17 -11.29 0.78
CA ASP A 33 -4.37 -11.56 -0.65
C ASP A 33 -3.03 -11.90 -1.34
N ILE A 34 -1.94 -11.23 -0.95
CA ILE A 34 -0.59 -11.53 -1.46
C ILE A 34 -0.19 -12.98 -1.09
N THR A 35 -0.46 -13.39 0.14
CA THR A 35 -0.17 -14.75 0.62
C THR A 35 -1.05 -15.80 -0.08
N GLU A 36 -2.36 -15.57 -0.18
CA GLU A 36 -3.31 -16.49 -0.81
C GLU A 36 -3.08 -16.64 -2.32
N ALA A 37 -2.69 -15.56 -3.00
CA ALA A 37 -2.31 -15.60 -4.40
C ALA A 37 -0.93 -16.25 -4.63
N GLY A 38 -0.12 -16.42 -3.58
CA GLY A 38 1.24 -16.97 -3.67
C GLY A 38 2.22 -16.06 -4.42
N VAL A 39 2.01 -14.75 -4.36
CA VAL A 39 2.83 -13.74 -5.04
C VAL A 39 3.69 -12.95 -4.05
N LYS A 40 4.67 -12.20 -4.52
CA LYS A 40 5.65 -11.53 -3.64
C LYS A 40 5.30 -10.08 -3.27
N ASN A 41 4.46 -9.43 -4.07
CA ASN A 41 4.10 -8.02 -3.91
C ASN A 41 2.76 -7.71 -4.60
N LEU A 42 2.20 -6.54 -4.31
CA LEU A 42 0.93 -6.08 -4.85
C LEU A 42 0.98 -5.91 -6.38
N GLY A 43 2.14 -5.55 -6.93
CA GLY A 43 2.33 -5.44 -8.38
C GLY A 43 2.15 -6.78 -9.11
N GLU A 44 2.64 -7.87 -8.53
CA GLU A 44 2.40 -9.23 -9.03
C GLU A 44 0.94 -9.66 -8.81
N LEU A 45 0.35 -9.30 -7.66
CA LEU A 45 -1.06 -9.58 -7.36
C LEU A 45 -2.00 -8.99 -8.43
N VAL A 46 -1.81 -7.71 -8.77
CA VAL A 46 -2.58 -7.03 -9.83
C VAL A 46 -2.39 -7.71 -11.18
N LYS A 47 -1.14 -8.04 -11.55
CA LYS A 47 -0.84 -8.71 -12.83
C LYS A 47 -1.43 -10.12 -12.93
N SER A 48 -1.63 -10.81 -11.80
CA SER A 48 -2.18 -12.17 -11.77
C SER A 48 -3.68 -12.25 -12.10
N GLY A 49 -4.37 -11.10 -12.11
CA GLY A 49 -5.82 -11.00 -12.23
C GLY A 49 -6.56 -11.53 -11.00
N TRP A 50 -5.96 -11.42 -9.81
CA TRP A 50 -6.52 -11.91 -8.55
C TRP A 50 -7.88 -11.28 -8.24
N PHE A 51 -8.00 -9.96 -8.40
CA PHE A 51 -9.20 -9.20 -8.07
C PHE A 51 -10.38 -9.54 -8.99
N GLU A 52 -10.14 -9.87 -10.26
CA GLU A 52 -11.20 -10.30 -11.19
C GLU A 52 -11.72 -11.69 -10.83
N LYS A 53 -10.84 -12.60 -10.41
CA LYS A 53 -11.17 -13.99 -10.04
C LYS A 53 -11.85 -14.09 -8.68
N ASN A 54 -11.44 -13.25 -7.73
CA ASN A 54 -11.96 -13.22 -6.36
C ASN A 54 -12.96 -12.07 -6.13
N ARG A 55 -13.52 -11.52 -7.21
CA ARG A 55 -14.43 -10.38 -7.14
C ARG A 55 -15.67 -10.73 -6.32
N GLN A 56 -15.91 -9.97 -5.26
CA GLN A 56 -17.15 -10.04 -4.49
C GLN A 56 -18.10 -8.94 -4.97
N GLU A 57 -19.27 -9.34 -5.48
CA GLU A 57 -20.28 -8.37 -5.92
C GLU A 57 -20.82 -7.58 -4.72
N GLY A 58 -20.79 -6.25 -4.84
CA GLY A 58 -21.22 -5.36 -3.77
C GLY A 58 -20.20 -5.20 -2.63
N ALA A 59 -18.95 -5.65 -2.77
CA ALA A 59 -17.91 -5.51 -1.75
C ALA A 59 -17.78 -4.08 -1.20
N VAL A 60 -17.77 -3.08 -2.09
CA VAL A 60 -17.71 -1.66 -1.70
C VAL A 60 -18.93 -1.28 -0.85
N LYS A 61 -20.13 -1.71 -1.25
CA LYS A 61 -21.36 -1.42 -0.49
C LYS A 61 -21.27 -2.05 0.91
N GLN A 62 -20.85 -3.30 1.00
CA GLN A 62 -20.69 -4.01 2.27
C GLN A 62 -19.64 -3.33 3.17
N LEU A 63 -18.52 -2.87 2.61
CA LEU A 63 -17.48 -2.14 3.35
C LEU A 63 -18.02 -0.90 4.06
N TYR A 64 -18.86 -0.12 3.37
CA TYR A 64 -19.51 1.06 3.97
C TYR A 64 -20.62 0.70 4.96
N GLU A 65 -21.39 -0.36 4.69
CA GLU A 65 -22.41 -0.86 5.62
C GLU A 65 -21.80 -1.39 6.93
N ASN A 66 -20.60 -1.99 6.86
CA ASN A 66 -19.86 -2.47 8.02
C ASN A 66 -19.08 -1.36 8.76
N ASN A 67 -19.15 -0.10 8.30
CA ASN A 67 -18.39 1.03 8.82
C ASN A 67 -16.85 0.82 8.77
N GLU A 68 -16.39 -0.10 7.93
CA GLU A 68 -14.97 -0.39 7.68
C GLU A 68 -14.38 0.58 6.64
N GLY A 69 -15.22 1.21 5.83
CA GLY A 69 -14.83 2.20 4.82
C GLY A 69 -14.43 3.58 5.36
N ASN A 70 -14.51 3.80 6.69
CA ASN A 70 -14.25 5.10 7.31
C ASN A 70 -13.04 5.07 8.27
N GLN A 71 -12.09 4.17 8.03
CA GLN A 71 -10.85 4.05 8.78
C GLN A 71 -9.79 4.99 8.18
N ILE A 72 -9.93 6.29 8.40
CA ILE A 72 -8.90 7.30 8.11
C ILE A 72 -8.70 8.21 9.32
#